data_AF-A0A955BBI9-F1
#
_entry.id   AF-A0A955BBI9-F1
#
_cell.length_a   1.000
_cell.length_b   1.000
_cell.length_c   1.000
_cell.angle_alpha   90.00
_cell.angle_beta   90.00
_cell.angle_gamma   90.00
#
_symmetry.space_group_name_H-M   'P 1'
#
loop_
_entity.id
_entity.type
_entity.pdbx_description
1 polymer ?
#
loop_
_entity_poly.entity_id
_entity_poly.type
_entity_poly.pdbx_seq_one_letter_code
_entity_poly.pdbx_strand_id
1 'polypeptide(L)'
;MLQQAKSQVEQQLATANKQVDDWKQKADAAERQADNWKQALASAAAIPAGGANATIDPAAAAKRLAEWRERLNAVDANDWRAANEAFIAAGVEYRRLEARRETLRRDYQDSSPTIKAIDAELAAQKGVLADALAKRDEADSRMFQNYERQIALQQREYERLTKTVGMKSTASEPRAVASRIQSLQIEQQPYAEGHTRATQSQPAADVLAMLDQPRFSPLGQLSKPGEIWTSPNGFTMAYVPPDEFMMGSPVGETDRSSDEHHHKVQITKGFVIGTHEVTQGLHQKVMKTNPSQFTSVPGHDTSRFPVEQVSWNDCIAFCNALSKLEGLPPYYEVSGQTVRVLGG
;
A
#
# COMPACT_ATOMS: atom_id res chain seq x y z
N MET A 1 34.35 12.28 39.64
CA MET A 1 33.91 12.73 38.30
C MET A 1 33.63 11.57 37.35
N LEU A 2 34.57 10.65 37.08
CA LEU A 2 34.33 9.50 36.18
C LEU A 2 33.19 8.56 36.66
N GLN A 3 33.14 8.30 37.97
CA GLN A 3 32.09 7.48 38.60
C GLN A 3 30.68 8.11 38.47
N GLN A 4 30.60 9.44 38.58
CA GLN A 4 29.36 10.19 38.44
C GLN A 4 28.87 10.21 36.99
N ALA A 5 29.79 10.41 36.03
CA ALA A 5 29.45 10.35 34.61
C ALA A 5 28.93 8.96 34.21
N LYS A 6 29.57 7.88 34.69
CA LYS A 6 29.12 6.50 34.45
C LYS A 6 27.71 6.25 35.01
N SER A 7 27.46 6.67 36.25
CA SER A 7 26.15 6.54 36.89
C SER A 7 25.05 7.32 36.14
N GLN A 8 25.39 8.49 35.60
CA GLN A 8 24.45 9.32 34.84
C GLN A 8 24.08 8.68 33.49
N VAL A 9 25.05 8.06 32.80
CA VAL A 9 24.81 7.30 31.56
C VAL A 9 23.98 6.05 31.83
N GLU A 10 24.25 5.32 32.92
CA GLU A 10 23.45 4.13 33.31
C GLU A 10 21.99 4.49 33.61
N GLN A 11 21.73 5.62 34.27
CA GLN A 11 20.37 6.12 34.49
C GLN A 11 19.66 6.53 33.19
N GLN A 12 20.37 7.19 32.28
CA GLN A 12 19.82 7.54 30.97
C GLN A 12 19.50 6.28 30.14
N LEU A 13 20.36 5.27 30.17
CA LEU A 13 20.15 3.99 29.49
C LEU A 13 18.94 3.24 30.06
N ALA A 14 18.80 3.20 31.40
CA ALA A 14 17.66 2.58 32.05
C ALA A 14 16.33 3.28 31.72
N THR A 15 16.36 4.61 31.63
CA THR A 15 15.18 5.42 31.25
C THR A 15 14.80 5.17 29.79
N ALA A 16 15.78 5.11 28.89
CA ALA A 16 15.57 4.81 27.48
C ALA A 16 15.03 3.39 27.28
N ASN A 17 15.58 2.39 27.98
CA ASN A 17 15.09 1.00 27.90
C ASN A 17 13.63 0.88 28.38
N LYS A 18 13.27 1.58 29.46
CA LYS A 18 11.88 1.64 29.93
C LYS A 18 10.95 2.28 28.90
N GLN A 19 11.37 3.35 28.23
CA GLN A 19 10.59 3.95 27.14
C GLN A 19 10.41 2.99 25.96
N VAL A 20 11.44 2.23 25.60
CA VAL A 20 11.37 1.22 24.55
C VAL A 20 10.39 0.10 24.91
N ASP A 21 10.37 -0.36 26.17
CA ASP A 21 9.45 -1.41 26.61
C ASP A 21 8.00 -0.90 26.68
N ASP A 22 7.77 0.33 27.13
CA ASP A 22 6.46 0.98 27.06
C ASP A 22 5.98 1.12 25.60
N TRP A 23 6.87 1.42 24.66
CA TRP A 23 6.54 1.47 23.23
C TRP A 23 6.19 0.10 22.66
N LYS A 24 6.93 -0.95 23.03
CA LYS A 24 6.60 -2.33 22.62
C LYS A 24 5.23 -2.75 23.12
N GLN A 25 4.91 -2.49 24.39
CA GLN A 25 3.60 -2.83 24.94
C GLN A 25 2.45 -2.10 24.25
N LYS A 26 2.65 -0.83 23.88
CA LYS A 26 1.68 -0.06 23.08
C LYS A 26 1.54 -0.63 21.67
N ALA A 27 2.63 -1.03 21.02
CA ALA A 27 2.60 -1.66 19.71
C ALA A 27 1.86 -3.02 19.73
N ASP A 28 2.10 -3.84 20.75
CA ASP A 28 1.42 -5.14 20.92
C ASP A 28 -0.07 -4.98 21.26
N ALA A 29 -0.44 -3.90 21.96
CA ALA A 29 -1.84 -3.57 22.21
C ALA A 29 -2.54 -3.11 20.92
N ALA A 30 -1.88 -2.27 20.13
CA ALA A 30 -2.36 -1.84 18.82
C ALA A 30 -2.54 -3.01 17.87
N GLU A 31 -1.59 -3.96 17.84
CA GLU A 31 -1.67 -5.16 16.98
C GLU A 31 -2.83 -6.09 17.38
N ARG A 32 -3.05 -6.30 18.68
CA ARG A 32 -4.23 -7.05 19.16
C ARG A 32 -5.54 -6.34 18.82
N GLN A 33 -5.56 -5.01 18.92
CA GLN A 33 -6.71 -4.21 18.55
C GLN A 33 -6.96 -4.31 17.03
N ALA A 34 -5.92 -4.25 16.21
CA ALA A 34 -5.95 -4.45 14.77
C ALA A 34 -6.53 -5.81 14.36
N ASP A 35 -6.10 -6.90 15.01
CA ASP A 35 -6.57 -8.24 14.71
C ASP A 35 -8.03 -8.45 15.12
N ASN A 36 -8.45 -7.90 16.26
CA ASN A 36 -9.86 -7.85 16.64
C ASN A 36 -10.69 -7.09 15.59
N TRP A 37 -10.16 -6.00 15.03
CA TRP A 37 -10.83 -5.26 13.96
C TRP A 37 -10.89 -6.02 12.64
N LYS A 38 -9.84 -6.74 12.24
CA LYS A 38 -9.85 -7.62 11.06
C LYS A 38 -10.93 -8.70 11.20
N GLN A 39 -11.06 -9.28 12.38
CA GLN A 39 -12.10 -10.28 12.67
C GLN A 39 -13.52 -9.69 12.67
N ALA A 40 -13.70 -8.48 13.23
CA ALA A 40 -14.98 -7.77 13.17
C ALA A 40 -15.38 -7.37 11.74
N LEU A 41 -14.42 -6.94 10.92
CA LEU A 41 -14.62 -6.63 9.49
C LEU A 41 -14.93 -7.89 8.68
N ALA A 42 -14.23 -9.00 8.94
CA ALA A 42 -14.56 -10.29 8.33
C ALA A 42 -15.98 -10.76 8.72
N SER A 43 -16.41 -10.46 9.95
CA SER A 43 -17.77 -10.76 10.42
C SER A 43 -18.82 -9.82 9.79
N ALA A 44 -18.51 -8.54 9.56
CA ALA A 44 -19.35 -7.59 8.83
C ALA A 44 -19.32 -7.79 7.30
N ALA A 45 -18.30 -8.49 6.78
CA ALA A 45 -18.21 -8.92 5.38
C ALA A 45 -19.27 -9.96 5.01
N ALA A 46 -19.83 -10.66 6.01
CA ALA A 46 -20.96 -11.57 5.84
C ALA A 46 -22.30 -10.81 5.68
N ILE A 47 -22.42 -10.01 4.61
CA ILE A 47 -23.74 -9.81 4.00
C ILE A 47 -23.94 -11.04 3.13
N PRO A 48 -24.96 -11.87 3.36
CA PRO A 48 -25.17 -13.07 2.57
C PRO A 48 -25.25 -12.69 1.09
N ALA A 49 -24.62 -13.47 0.22
CA ALA A 49 -24.81 -13.42 -1.23
C ALA A 49 -26.23 -13.88 -1.66
N GLY A 50 -27.25 -13.63 -0.83
CA GLY A 50 -28.60 -14.12 -0.97
C GLY A 50 -29.55 -13.04 -1.49
N GLY A 51 -30.02 -13.24 -2.72
CA GLY A 51 -31.31 -12.75 -3.21
C GLY A 51 -31.35 -11.32 -3.74
N ALA A 52 -31.90 -11.19 -4.95
CA ALA A 52 -32.17 -9.97 -5.69
C ALA A 52 -33.20 -9.02 -5.03
N ASN A 53 -33.17 -8.82 -3.70
CA ASN A 53 -34.08 -7.90 -3.02
C ASN A 53 -33.59 -7.32 -1.69
N ALA A 54 -32.27 -7.26 -1.45
CA ALA A 54 -31.75 -6.51 -0.31
C ALA A 54 -31.77 -5.01 -0.66
N THR A 55 -32.91 -4.36 -0.44
CA THR A 55 -33.02 -2.90 -0.34
C THR A 55 -31.88 -2.37 0.51
N ILE A 56 -31.15 -1.37 0.02
CA ILE A 56 -30.12 -0.69 0.80
C ILE A 56 -30.86 0.01 1.93
N ASP A 57 -30.76 -0.54 3.14
CA ASP A 57 -31.34 0.06 4.33
C ASP A 57 -30.54 1.31 4.71
N PRO A 58 -31.11 2.53 4.52
CA PRO A 58 -30.41 3.76 4.83
C PRO A 58 -30.08 3.89 6.32
N ALA A 59 -30.88 3.27 7.20
CA ALA A 59 -30.62 3.31 8.64
C ALA A 59 -29.42 2.44 9.01
N ALA A 60 -29.29 1.26 8.41
CA ALA A 60 -28.11 0.42 8.58
C ALA A 60 -26.84 1.08 8.02
N ALA A 61 -26.93 1.73 6.85
CA ALA A 61 -25.82 2.51 6.28
C ALA A 61 -25.38 3.65 7.19
N ALA A 62 -26.34 4.43 7.71
CA ALA A 62 -26.05 5.52 8.65
C ALA A 62 -25.38 5.02 9.93
N LYS A 63 -25.82 3.87 10.47
CA LYS A 63 -25.20 3.24 11.64
C LYS A 63 -23.74 2.83 11.36
N ARG A 64 -23.47 2.17 10.24
CA ARG A 64 -22.09 1.79 9.83
C ARG A 64 -21.18 3.01 9.74
N LEU A 65 -21.66 4.10 9.13
CA LEU A 65 -20.90 5.35 9.00
C LEU A 65 -20.60 6.00 10.36
N ALA A 66 -21.54 5.93 11.31
CA ALA A 66 -21.32 6.43 12.67
C ALA A 66 -20.24 5.63 13.40
N GLU A 67 -20.29 4.29 13.31
CA GLU A 67 -19.28 3.40 13.88
C GLU A 67 -17.89 3.69 13.27
N TRP A 68 -17.81 3.94 11.96
CA TRP A 68 -16.57 4.34 11.29
C TRP A 68 -15.99 5.65 11.85
N ARG A 69 -16.83 6.67 12.02
CA ARG A 69 -16.40 7.97 12.57
C ARG A 69 -15.91 7.84 14.01
N GLU A 70 -16.62 7.08 14.84
CA GLU A 70 -16.20 6.80 16.21
C GLU A 70 -14.84 6.10 16.25
N ARG A 71 -14.63 5.09 15.38
CA ARG A 71 -13.35 4.38 15.26
C ARG A 71 -12.20 5.30 14.84
N LEU A 72 -12.42 6.16 13.84
CA LEU A 72 -11.41 7.13 13.41
C LEU A 72 -11.06 8.12 14.53
N ASN A 73 -12.05 8.55 15.32
CA ASN A 73 -11.81 9.44 16.45
C ASN A 73 -11.00 8.78 17.57
N ALA A 74 -11.07 7.45 17.71
CA ALA A 74 -10.31 6.69 18.69
C ALA A 74 -8.84 6.43 18.31
N VAL A 75 -8.44 6.68 17.05
CA VAL A 75 -7.04 6.51 16.60
C VAL A 75 -6.15 7.57 17.24
N ASP A 76 -5.13 7.14 17.99
CA ASP A 76 -4.07 8.01 18.51
C ASP A 76 -3.21 8.54 17.36
N ALA A 77 -3.04 9.86 17.31
CA ALA A 77 -2.22 10.52 16.30
C ALA A 77 -0.72 10.17 16.38
N ASN A 78 -0.25 9.60 17.49
CA ASN A 78 1.12 9.11 17.63
C ASN A 78 1.29 7.64 17.26
N ASP A 79 0.19 6.94 16.95
CA ASP A 79 0.21 5.56 16.49
C ASP A 79 0.00 5.50 14.97
N TRP A 80 1.10 5.61 14.24
CA TRP A 80 1.08 5.52 12.79
C TRP A 80 0.50 4.20 12.28
N ARG A 81 0.74 3.09 13.00
CA ARG A 81 0.25 1.77 12.57
C ARG A 81 -1.27 1.75 12.64
N ALA A 82 -1.85 2.19 13.75
CA ALA A 82 -3.31 2.30 13.89
C ALA A 82 -3.93 3.25 12.86
N ALA A 83 -3.29 4.39 12.58
CA ALA A 83 -3.76 5.32 11.56
C ALA A 83 -3.70 4.76 10.14
N ASN A 84 -2.62 4.06 9.79
CA ASN A 84 -2.46 3.41 8.49
C ASN A 84 -3.47 2.26 8.31
N GLU A 85 -3.70 1.45 9.34
CA GLU A 85 -4.69 0.39 9.32
C GLU A 85 -6.11 0.92 9.16
N ALA A 86 -6.46 2.00 9.87
CA ALA A 86 -7.75 2.66 9.73
C ALA A 86 -7.97 3.18 8.30
N PHE A 87 -6.94 3.75 7.68
CA PHE A 87 -6.96 4.15 6.27
C PHE A 87 -7.16 2.97 5.32
N ILE A 88 -6.39 1.89 5.48
CA ILE A 88 -6.53 0.68 4.65
C ILE A 88 -7.94 0.10 4.77
N ALA A 89 -8.45 -0.02 6.01
CA ALA A 89 -9.76 -0.59 6.28
C ALA A 89 -10.89 0.28 5.68
N ALA A 90 -10.81 1.61 5.81
CA ALA A 90 -11.76 2.52 5.19
C ALA A 90 -11.75 2.39 3.65
N GLY A 91 -10.57 2.17 3.07
CA GLY A 91 -10.39 1.94 1.63
C GLY A 91 -10.95 0.60 1.15
N VAL A 92 -10.84 -0.46 1.96
CA VAL A 92 -11.46 -1.77 1.69
C VAL A 92 -12.99 -1.64 1.66
N GLU A 93 -13.58 -0.97 2.65
CA GLU A 93 -15.04 -0.80 2.70
C GLU A 93 -15.55 0.08 1.55
N TYR A 94 -14.82 1.14 1.19
CA TYR A 94 -15.15 1.93 0.01
C TYR A 94 -15.17 1.07 -1.27
N ARG A 95 -14.16 0.21 -1.48
CA ARG A 95 -14.10 -0.72 -2.63
C ARG A 95 -15.25 -1.73 -2.62
N ARG A 96 -15.63 -2.21 -1.44
CA ARG A 96 -16.77 -3.14 -1.28
C ARG A 96 -18.07 -2.49 -1.74
N LEU A 97 -18.32 -1.24 -1.33
CA LEU A 97 -19.50 -0.48 -1.75
C LEU A 97 -19.49 -0.20 -3.26
N GLU A 98 -18.34 0.05 -3.87
CA GLU A 98 -18.22 0.24 -5.32
C GLU A 98 -18.55 -1.04 -6.10
N ALA A 99 -18.00 -2.18 -5.68
CA ALA A 99 -18.31 -3.46 -6.28
C ALA A 99 -19.81 -3.80 -6.15
N ARG A 100 -20.41 -3.43 -5.02
CA ARG A 100 -21.86 -3.57 -4.81
C ARG A 100 -22.66 -2.68 -5.75
N ARG A 101 -22.27 -1.41 -5.93
CA ARG A 101 -22.90 -0.50 -6.91
C ARG A 101 -22.85 -1.08 -8.31
N GLU A 102 -21.70 -1.58 -8.74
CA GLU A 102 -21.54 -2.13 -10.09
C GLU A 102 -22.41 -3.37 -10.32
N THR A 103 -22.54 -4.22 -9.30
CA THR A 103 -23.46 -5.36 -9.35
C THR A 103 -24.90 -4.89 -9.52
N LEU A 104 -25.32 -3.88 -8.74
CA LEU A 104 -26.69 -3.35 -8.79
C LEU A 104 -27.02 -2.68 -10.13
N ARG A 105 -26.05 -2.05 -10.80
CA ARG A 105 -26.26 -1.44 -12.13
C ARG A 105 -26.63 -2.44 -13.23
N ARG A 106 -26.39 -3.74 -13.02
CA ARG A 106 -26.85 -4.80 -13.95
C ARG A 106 -28.36 -5.01 -13.90
N ASP A 107 -28.94 -4.81 -12.72
CA ASP A 107 -30.34 -5.14 -12.43
C ASP A 107 -31.23 -3.89 -12.33
N TYR A 108 -30.64 -2.70 -12.12
CA TYR A 108 -31.35 -1.45 -11.89
C TYR A 108 -30.81 -0.31 -12.78
N GLN A 109 -31.71 0.51 -13.30
CA GLN A 109 -31.35 1.76 -14.01
C GLN A 109 -30.71 2.77 -13.06
N ASP A 110 -29.84 3.64 -13.57
CA ASP A 110 -29.13 4.67 -12.77
C ASP A 110 -30.07 5.63 -12.03
N SER A 111 -31.29 5.85 -12.53
CA SER A 111 -32.30 6.70 -11.87
C SER A 111 -32.96 6.05 -10.65
N SER A 112 -32.76 4.74 -10.45
CA SER A 112 -33.41 3.93 -9.41
C SER A 112 -33.09 4.44 -8.00
N PRO A 113 -34.06 4.44 -7.07
CA PRO A 113 -33.80 4.73 -5.66
C PRO A 113 -32.68 3.87 -5.06
N THR A 114 -32.53 2.62 -5.52
CA THR A 114 -31.47 1.70 -5.10
C THR A 114 -30.08 2.20 -5.52
N ILE A 115 -29.92 2.67 -6.76
CA ILE A 115 -28.63 3.20 -7.24
C ILE A 115 -28.31 4.52 -6.52
N LYS A 116 -29.30 5.39 -6.34
CA LYS A 116 -29.12 6.63 -5.57
C LYS A 116 -28.73 6.38 -4.12
N ALA A 117 -29.26 5.32 -3.49
CA ALA A 117 -28.92 4.97 -2.12
C ALA A 117 -27.47 4.46 -1.99
N ILE A 118 -26.98 3.59 -2.89
CA ILE A 118 -25.59 3.13 -2.84
C ILE A 118 -24.62 4.27 -3.18
N ASP A 119 -24.98 5.18 -4.09
CA ASP A 119 -24.14 6.33 -4.42
C ASP A 119 -24.03 7.31 -3.23
N ALA A 120 -25.13 7.50 -2.47
CA ALA A 120 -25.10 8.29 -1.25
C ALA A 120 -24.23 7.65 -0.14
N GLU A 121 -24.32 6.33 0.04
CA GLU A 121 -23.47 5.60 0.99
C GLU A 121 -21.99 5.65 0.58
N LEU A 122 -21.70 5.48 -0.72
CA LEU A 122 -20.36 5.62 -1.29
C LEU A 122 -19.79 7.02 -1.05
N ALA A 123 -20.57 8.07 -1.30
CA ALA A 123 -20.15 9.45 -1.06
C ALA A 123 -19.83 9.69 0.42
N ALA A 124 -20.64 9.16 1.33
CA ALA A 124 -20.38 9.26 2.76
C ALA A 124 -19.14 8.46 3.21
N GLN A 125 -18.97 7.23 2.71
CA GLN A 125 -17.79 6.40 3.00
C GLN A 125 -16.52 7.01 2.38
N LYS A 126 -16.65 7.74 1.28
CA LYS A 126 -15.55 8.54 0.71
C LYS A 126 -15.06 9.60 1.68
N GLY A 127 -15.97 10.28 2.38
CA GLY A 127 -15.64 11.20 3.46
C GLY A 127 -14.90 10.51 4.61
N VAL A 128 -15.34 9.33 5.03
CA VAL A 128 -14.63 8.53 6.04
C VAL A 128 -13.21 8.19 5.60
N LEU A 129 -13.02 7.80 4.34
CA LEU A 129 -11.70 7.51 3.77
C LEU A 129 -10.81 8.78 3.74
N ALA A 130 -11.39 9.94 3.45
CA ALA A 130 -10.69 11.22 3.53
C ALA A 130 -10.17 11.51 4.94
N ASP A 131 -11.05 11.37 5.93
CA ASP A 131 -10.72 11.60 7.34
C ASP A 131 -9.63 10.62 7.82
N ALA A 132 -9.71 9.37 7.39
CA ALA A 132 -8.70 8.35 7.68
C ALA A 132 -7.34 8.67 7.06
N LEU A 133 -7.32 9.14 5.81
CA LEU A 133 -6.11 9.57 5.11
C LEU A 133 -5.46 10.77 5.81
N ALA A 134 -6.27 11.76 6.20
CA ALA A 134 -5.79 12.94 6.92
C ALA A 134 -5.13 12.55 8.25
N LYS A 135 -5.73 11.61 9.00
CA LYS A 135 -5.15 11.07 10.24
C LYS A 135 -3.84 10.33 10.00
N ARG A 136 -3.75 9.53 8.94
CA ARG A 136 -2.51 8.83 8.57
C ARG A 136 -1.40 9.82 8.22
N ASP A 137 -1.71 10.82 7.39
CA ASP A 137 -0.74 11.84 6.99
C ASP A 137 -0.28 12.70 8.19
N GLU A 138 -1.17 12.98 9.16
CA GLU A 138 -0.79 13.59 10.44
C GLU A 138 0.18 12.70 11.23
N ALA A 139 -0.10 11.40 11.32
CA ALA A 139 0.77 10.46 12.00
C ALA A 139 2.14 10.32 11.30
N ASP A 140 2.17 10.27 9.96
CA ASP A 140 3.40 10.32 9.15
C ASP A 140 4.22 11.57 9.50
N SER A 141 3.56 12.74 9.52
CA SER A 141 4.19 14.02 9.83
C SER A 141 4.79 14.04 11.24
N ARG A 142 4.07 13.50 12.23
CA ARG A 142 4.55 13.37 13.61
C ARG A 142 5.73 12.41 13.72
N MET A 143 5.68 11.26 13.03
CA MET A 143 6.79 10.31 12.99
C MET A 143 8.04 10.95 12.37
N PHE A 144 7.88 11.64 11.23
CA PHE A 144 8.96 12.36 10.57
C PHE A 144 9.63 13.37 11.51
N GLN A 145 8.84 14.19 12.22
CA GLN A 145 9.35 15.16 13.20
C GLN A 145 9.99 14.51 14.44
N ASN A 146 9.52 13.33 14.85
CA ASN A 146 10.15 12.57 15.93
C ASN A 146 11.55 12.07 15.52
N TYR A 147 11.69 11.57 14.29
CA TYR A 147 12.98 11.18 13.74
C TYR A 147 13.93 12.36 13.58
N GLU A 148 13.46 13.51 13.06
CA GLU A 148 14.26 14.75 13.00
C GLU A 148 14.84 15.11 14.37
N ARG A 149 14.01 15.07 15.42
CA ARG A 149 14.45 15.34 16.79
C ARG A 149 15.52 14.35 17.27
N GLN A 150 15.35 13.06 16.99
CA GLN A 150 16.32 12.04 17.37
C GLN A 150 17.65 12.20 16.62
N ILE A 151 17.59 12.43 15.31
CA ILE A 151 18.77 12.66 14.46
C ILE A 151 19.54 13.88 14.97
N ALA A 152 18.86 14.99 15.26
CA ALA A 152 19.49 16.21 15.79
C ALA A 152 20.18 15.97 17.15
N LEU A 153 19.57 15.17 18.03
CA LEU A 153 20.20 14.78 19.31
C LEU A 153 21.46 13.94 19.09
N GLN A 154 21.41 12.96 18.18
CA GLN A 154 22.57 12.13 17.85
C GLN A 154 23.69 12.93 17.17
N GLN A 155 23.35 13.89 16.30
CA GLN A 155 24.32 14.79 15.67
C GLN A 155 25.04 15.65 16.71
N ARG A 156 24.32 16.23 17.68
CA ARG A 156 24.94 17.00 18.78
C ARG A 156 25.90 16.14 19.60
N GLU A 157 25.53 14.89 19.90
CA GLU A 157 26.40 13.97 20.62
C GLU A 157 27.64 13.58 19.79
N TYR A 158 27.46 13.33 18.48
CA TYR A 158 28.57 13.09 17.56
C TYR A 158 29.56 14.27 17.52
N GLU A 159 29.07 15.50 17.42
CA GLU A 159 29.91 16.71 17.46
C GLU A 159 30.66 16.87 18.79
N ARG A 160 29.99 16.58 19.90
CA ARG A 160 30.61 16.61 21.23
C ARG A 160 31.73 15.60 21.35
N LEU A 161 31.49 14.35 20.95
CA LEU A 161 32.48 13.27 21.02
C LEU A 161 33.68 13.55 20.11
N THR A 162 33.44 14.01 18.88
CA THR A 162 34.51 14.33 17.93
C THR A 162 35.37 15.52 18.36
N LYS A 163 34.78 16.54 19.01
CA LYS A 163 35.52 17.64 19.66
C LYS A 163 36.36 17.20 20.86
N THR A 164 35.90 16.19 21.61
CA THR A 164 36.54 15.78 22.87
C THR A 164 37.67 14.75 22.66
N VAL A 165 37.52 13.85 21.69
CA VAL A 165 38.44 12.71 21.49
C VAL A 165 39.64 13.06 20.58
N GLY A 166 39.55 14.14 19.80
CA GLY A 166 40.55 14.49 18.79
C GLY A 166 40.51 13.52 17.59
N MET A 167 40.62 14.06 16.37
CA MET A 167 40.45 13.37 15.07
C MET A 167 41.28 12.09 14.82
N LYS A 168 42.12 11.64 15.76
CA LYS A 168 43.06 10.52 15.57
C LYS A 168 42.66 9.20 16.27
N SER A 169 41.52 9.14 16.95
CA SER A 169 41.18 7.93 17.71
C SER A 169 40.35 6.93 16.90
N THR A 170 40.83 5.69 16.89
CA THR A 170 40.12 4.45 16.55
C THR A 170 38.93 4.14 17.50
N ALA A 171 38.29 5.16 18.07
CA ALA A 171 37.25 5.03 19.08
C ALA A 171 35.97 4.43 18.46
N SER A 172 35.44 3.37 19.08
CA SER A 172 34.20 2.71 18.69
C SER A 172 32.96 3.60 18.85
N GLU A 173 33.01 4.56 19.78
CA GLU A 173 31.86 5.38 20.17
C GLU A 173 31.39 6.39 19.09
N PRO A 174 32.22 7.27 18.51
CA PRO A 174 31.78 8.16 17.43
C PRO A 174 31.25 7.40 16.21
N ARG A 175 31.86 6.26 15.90
CA ARG A 175 31.43 5.39 14.80
C ARG A 175 30.06 4.77 15.07
N ALA A 176 29.78 4.36 16.31
CA ALA A 176 28.48 3.86 16.71
C ALA A 176 27.39 4.95 16.60
N VAL A 177 27.68 6.18 17.04
CA VAL A 177 26.75 7.32 16.90
C VAL A 177 26.50 7.66 15.43
N ALA A 178 27.55 7.69 14.59
CA ALA A 178 27.40 7.89 13.15
C ALA A 178 26.53 6.79 12.48
N SER A 179 26.73 5.53 12.86
CA SER A 179 25.88 4.42 12.40
C SER A 179 24.44 4.59 12.84
N ARG A 180 24.19 5.06 14.07
CA ARG A 180 22.83 5.32 14.57
C ARG A 180 22.14 6.45 13.82
N ILE A 181 22.85 7.53 13.49
CA ILE A 181 22.33 8.63 12.66
C ILE A 181 21.88 8.08 11.31
N GLN A 182 22.73 7.29 10.64
CA GLN A 182 22.40 6.69 9.35
C GLN A 182 21.17 5.77 9.44
N SER A 183 21.07 4.93 10.48
CA SER A 183 19.88 4.09 10.69
C SER A 183 18.61 4.92 10.88
N LEU A 184 18.66 5.98 11.69
CA LEU A 184 17.50 6.86 11.91
C LEU A 184 17.07 7.58 10.62
N GLN A 185 18.02 7.99 9.77
CA GLN A 185 17.72 8.60 8.47
C GLN A 185 17.04 7.61 7.51
N ILE A 186 17.47 6.33 7.52
CA ILE A 186 16.82 5.27 6.73
C ILE A 186 15.40 5.00 7.25
N GLU A 187 15.24 4.87 8.57
CA GLU A 187 13.94 4.67 9.22
C GLU A 187 12.98 5.84 9.00
N GLN A 188 13.50 7.07 8.86
CA GLN A 188 12.70 8.28 8.62
C GLN A 188 12.14 8.37 7.19
N GLN A 189 12.86 7.85 6.18
CA GLN A 189 12.55 8.07 4.76
C GLN A 189 11.09 7.77 4.37
N PRO A 190 10.46 6.66 4.81
CA PRO A 190 9.08 6.35 4.44
C PRO A 190 8.06 7.41 4.88
N TYR A 191 8.35 8.17 5.95
CA TYR A 191 7.44 9.17 6.51
C TYR A 191 7.56 10.55 5.84
N ALA A 192 8.58 10.76 5.01
CA ALA A 192 8.83 12.04 4.35
C ALA A 192 7.69 12.43 3.39
N GLU A 193 7.19 11.49 2.58
CA GLU A 193 6.10 11.75 1.64
C GLU A 193 4.80 12.17 2.36
N GLY A 194 4.47 11.54 3.49
CA GLY A 194 3.31 11.90 4.30
C GLY A 194 3.46 13.27 4.96
N HIS A 195 4.65 13.57 5.49
CA HIS A 195 4.97 14.89 6.04
C HIS A 195 4.85 16.01 4.98
N THR A 196 5.36 15.81 3.77
CA THR A 196 5.24 16.77 2.67
C THR A 196 3.78 17.01 2.30
N ARG A 197 2.98 15.94 2.17
CA ARG A 197 1.54 16.06 1.86
C ARG A 197 0.77 16.81 2.94
N ALA A 198 1.04 16.53 4.22
CA ALA A 198 0.40 17.21 5.35
C ALA A 198 0.74 18.71 5.41
N THR A 199 1.98 19.09 5.06
CA THR A 199 2.45 20.48 5.15
C THR A 199 2.09 21.34 3.93
N GLN A 200 1.88 20.74 2.76
CA GLN A 200 1.49 21.45 1.53
C GLN A 200 -0.03 21.65 1.38
N SER A 201 -0.84 21.29 2.38
CA SER A 201 -2.32 21.43 2.34
C SER A 201 -2.97 20.74 1.12
N GLN A 202 -2.35 19.66 0.62
CA GLN A 202 -2.86 18.83 -0.48
C GLN A 202 -3.25 17.39 -0.07
N PRO A 203 -3.69 17.07 1.17
CA PRO A 203 -3.45 15.73 1.71
C PRO A 203 -4.59 14.74 1.39
N ALA A 204 -5.81 15.21 1.20
CA ALA A 204 -6.97 14.37 0.89
C ALA A 204 -7.60 14.72 -0.45
N ALA A 205 -7.65 15.99 -0.82
CA ALA A 205 -8.35 16.45 -2.02
C ALA A 205 -7.80 15.83 -3.32
N ASP A 206 -6.48 15.70 -3.47
CA ASP A 206 -5.88 15.12 -4.68
C ASP A 206 -6.08 13.60 -4.75
N VAL A 207 -5.94 12.89 -3.63
CA VAL A 207 -6.23 11.45 -3.56
C VAL A 207 -7.72 11.21 -3.78
N LEU A 208 -8.61 12.00 -3.16
CA LEU A 208 -10.05 11.96 -3.35
C LEU A 208 -10.44 12.32 -4.79
N ALA A 209 -9.77 13.29 -5.41
CA ALA A 209 -9.95 13.64 -6.81
C ALA A 209 -9.50 12.47 -7.71
N MET A 210 -8.50 11.70 -7.29
CA MET A 210 -8.10 10.43 -7.90
C MET A 210 -9.17 9.33 -7.73
N LEU A 211 -9.88 9.30 -6.60
CA LEU A 211 -11.04 8.40 -6.41
C LEU A 211 -12.29 8.87 -7.17
N ASP A 212 -12.40 10.16 -7.51
CA ASP A 212 -13.43 10.72 -8.41
C ASP A 212 -13.06 10.58 -9.89
N GLN A 213 -11.79 10.30 -10.21
CA GLN A 213 -11.47 9.87 -11.56
C GLN A 213 -12.21 8.55 -11.82
N PRO A 214 -12.77 8.35 -13.02
CA PRO A 214 -13.35 7.06 -13.38
C PRO A 214 -12.30 5.97 -13.11
N ARG A 215 -12.56 5.14 -12.09
CA ARG A 215 -11.70 4.00 -11.79
C ARG A 215 -11.74 3.09 -13.00
N PHE A 216 -10.64 3.07 -13.73
CA PHE A 216 -10.50 2.25 -14.91
C PHE A 216 -10.28 0.79 -14.49
N SER A 217 -11.33 0.14 -13.98
CA SER A 217 -11.40 -1.31 -14.01
C SER A 217 -12.13 -1.68 -15.29
N PRO A 218 -11.42 -2.23 -16.30
CA PRO A 218 -12.06 -2.55 -17.56
C PRO A 218 -12.93 -3.81 -17.45
N LEU A 219 -12.82 -4.58 -16.36
CA LEU A 219 -13.52 -5.87 -16.19
C LEU A 219 -15.05 -5.77 -16.16
N GLY A 220 -15.61 -4.58 -15.92
CA GLY A 220 -17.06 -4.33 -16.05
C GLY A 220 -17.51 -3.97 -17.48
N GLN A 221 -16.56 -3.63 -18.35
CA GLN A 221 -16.79 -3.14 -19.72
C GLN A 221 -16.38 -4.18 -20.77
N LEU A 222 -15.45 -5.07 -20.42
CA LEU A 222 -14.95 -6.13 -21.28
C LEU A 222 -15.81 -7.38 -21.14
N SER A 223 -16.25 -7.93 -22.26
CA SER A 223 -17.12 -9.10 -22.30
C SER A 223 -16.65 -10.18 -23.27
N LYS A 224 -15.80 -9.83 -24.23
CA LYS A 224 -15.34 -10.76 -25.27
C LYS A 224 -13.91 -11.25 -25.01
N PRO A 225 -13.62 -12.55 -25.18
CA PRO A 225 -12.25 -13.05 -25.09
C PRO A 225 -11.31 -12.27 -26.03
N GLY A 226 -10.17 -11.83 -25.51
CA GLY A 226 -9.18 -11.06 -26.27
C GLY A 226 -9.54 -9.59 -26.53
N GLU A 227 -10.62 -9.08 -25.95
CA GLU A 227 -10.99 -7.66 -26.05
C GLU A 227 -9.87 -6.79 -25.45
N ILE A 228 -9.39 -5.84 -26.25
CA ILE A 228 -8.23 -5.01 -25.90
C ILE A 228 -8.67 -3.78 -25.13
N TRP A 229 -7.98 -3.53 -24.04
CA TRP A 229 -8.10 -2.33 -23.23
C TRP A 229 -6.73 -1.67 -23.03
N THR A 230 -6.66 -0.35 -23.15
CA THR A 230 -5.42 0.41 -22.90
C THR A 230 -5.64 1.35 -21.73
N SER A 231 -4.77 1.25 -20.72
CA SER A 231 -4.83 2.14 -19.57
C SER A 231 -4.46 3.58 -19.95
N PRO A 232 -4.88 4.60 -19.18
CA PRO A 232 -4.45 5.98 -19.40
C PRO A 232 -2.93 6.16 -19.40
N ASN A 233 -2.20 5.22 -18.81
CA ASN A 233 -0.75 5.22 -18.80
C ASN A 233 -0.11 4.62 -20.05
N GLY A 234 -0.92 4.10 -20.98
CA GLY A 234 -0.50 3.51 -22.24
C GLY A 234 -0.18 2.02 -22.14
N PHE A 235 -0.62 1.33 -21.08
CA PHE A 235 -0.42 -0.10 -20.96
C PHE A 235 -1.60 -0.86 -21.59
N THR A 236 -1.32 -1.63 -22.64
CA THR A 236 -2.34 -2.39 -23.38
C THR A 236 -2.47 -3.80 -22.82
N MET A 237 -3.70 -4.21 -22.55
CA MET A 237 -4.06 -5.50 -21.97
C MET A 237 -5.23 -6.14 -22.71
N ALA A 238 -5.31 -7.47 -22.64
CA ALA A 238 -6.38 -8.26 -23.23
C ALA A 238 -7.23 -8.92 -22.15
N TYR A 239 -8.56 -8.98 -22.37
CA TYR A 239 -9.47 -9.70 -21.48
C TYR A 239 -9.33 -11.21 -21.61
N VAL A 240 -9.18 -11.87 -20.46
CA VAL A 240 -9.24 -13.32 -20.29
C VAL A 240 -10.47 -13.64 -19.44
N PRO A 241 -11.53 -14.23 -20.01
CA PRO A 241 -12.72 -14.59 -19.25
C PRO A 241 -12.45 -15.79 -18.32
N PRO A 242 -13.33 -16.03 -17.32
CA PRO A 242 -13.31 -17.30 -16.58
C PRO A 242 -13.47 -18.47 -17.54
N ASP A 243 -12.55 -19.43 -17.49
CA ASP A 243 -12.57 -20.62 -18.33
C ASP A 243 -11.70 -21.73 -17.74
N GLU A 244 -11.71 -22.87 -18.38
CA GLU A 244 -10.91 -24.04 -18.03
C GLU A 244 -10.05 -24.48 -19.21
N PHE A 245 -8.77 -24.74 -18.95
CA PHE A 245 -7.84 -25.16 -19.99
C PHE A 245 -6.83 -26.17 -19.46
N MET A 246 -6.12 -26.81 -20.38
CA MET A 246 -5.02 -27.71 -20.04
C MET A 246 -3.70 -26.94 -20.07
N MET A 247 -2.96 -26.99 -18.96
CA MET A 247 -1.65 -26.35 -18.79
C MET A 247 -0.53 -27.40 -18.75
N GLY A 248 0.62 -27.06 -19.33
CA GLY A 248 1.78 -27.94 -19.45
C GLY A 248 1.76 -28.77 -20.73
N SER A 249 2.81 -29.56 -20.94
CA SER A 249 3.08 -30.24 -22.21
C SER A 249 2.72 -31.73 -22.12
N PRO A 250 1.98 -32.31 -23.08
CA PRO A 250 1.69 -33.74 -23.11
C PRO A 250 2.95 -34.60 -23.10
N VAL A 251 2.84 -35.82 -22.57
CA VAL A 251 4.01 -36.71 -22.33
C VAL A 251 4.87 -36.98 -23.57
N GLY A 252 4.28 -36.91 -24.76
CA GLY A 252 4.96 -37.16 -26.03
C GLY A 252 5.38 -35.91 -26.81
N GLU A 253 5.26 -34.71 -26.25
CA GLU A 253 5.69 -33.48 -26.92
C GLU A 253 7.22 -33.39 -26.98
N THR A 254 7.77 -33.09 -28.15
CA THR A 254 9.22 -32.89 -28.36
C THR A 254 9.70 -31.69 -27.53
N ASP A 255 10.90 -31.78 -26.96
CA ASP A 255 11.52 -30.76 -26.10
C ASP A 255 10.83 -30.49 -24.75
N ARG A 256 9.87 -31.33 -24.36
CA ARG A 256 9.25 -31.28 -23.04
C ARG A 256 10.25 -31.51 -21.90
N SER A 257 10.23 -30.64 -20.91
CA SER A 257 10.95 -30.77 -19.64
C SER A 257 10.14 -31.51 -18.56
N SER A 258 10.83 -31.99 -17.52
CA SER A 258 10.21 -32.77 -16.45
C SER A 258 9.23 -32.00 -15.57
N ASP A 259 9.32 -30.68 -15.54
CA ASP A 259 8.45 -29.78 -14.76
C ASP A 259 7.18 -29.35 -15.52
N GLU A 260 7.09 -29.60 -16.83
CA GLU A 260 5.94 -29.30 -17.68
C GLU A 260 4.85 -30.38 -17.56
N HIS A 261 4.30 -30.55 -16.35
CA HIS A 261 3.23 -31.51 -16.07
C HIS A 261 1.92 -31.07 -16.71
N HIS A 262 1.33 -31.92 -17.55
CA HIS A 262 0.04 -31.67 -18.19
C HIS A 262 -1.13 -31.86 -17.22
N HIS A 263 -1.86 -30.79 -16.88
CA HIS A 263 -2.96 -30.82 -15.92
C HIS A 263 -4.02 -29.76 -16.22
N LYS A 264 -5.21 -29.94 -15.64
CA LYS A 264 -6.35 -29.05 -15.84
C LYS A 264 -6.27 -27.86 -14.89
N VAL A 265 -6.46 -26.65 -15.40
CA VAL A 265 -6.49 -25.40 -14.64
C VAL A 265 -7.82 -24.70 -14.87
N GLN A 266 -8.45 -24.25 -13.78
CA GLN A 266 -9.69 -23.48 -13.83
C GLN A 266 -9.45 -22.04 -13.36
N ILE A 267 -9.80 -21.08 -14.22
CA ILE A 267 -9.82 -19.66 -13.94
C ILE A 267 -11.25 -19.30 -13.54
N THR A 268 -11.47 -18.96 -12.27
CA THR A 268 -12.82 -18.73 -11.73
C THR A 268 -13.32 -17.29 -11.87
N LYS A 269 -12.42 -16.35 -12.12
CA LYS A 269 -12.72 -14.92 -12.32
C LYS A 269 -11.98 -14.42 -13.55
N GLY A 270 -12.64 -13.64 -14.39
CA GLY A 270 -12.01 -13.01 -15.54
C GLY A 270 -10.99 -11.97 -15.08
N PHE A 271 -9.91 -11.81 -15.84
CA PHE A 271 -8.85 -10.85 -15.57
C PHE A 271 -8.34 -10.24 -16.89
N VAL A 272 -7.48 -9.24 -16.79
CA VAL A 272 -6.77 -8.68 -17.94
C VAL A 272 -5.28 -8.97 -17.83
N ILE A 273 -4.63 -9.23 -18.96
CA ILE A 273 -3.20 -9.52 -19.04
C ILE A 273 -2.52 -8.63 -20.08
N GLY A 274 -1.28 -8.19 -19.82
CA GLY A 274 -0.48 -7.42 -20.78
C GLY A 274 -0.39 -8.13 -22.13
N THR A 275 -0.58 -7.39 -23.22
CA THR A 275 -0.45 -7.96 -24.58
C THR A 275 1.00 -8.17 -25.00
N HIS A 276 1.93 -7.57 -24.25
CA HIS A 276 3.38 -7.68 -24.40
C HIS A 276 4.04 -7.56 -23.02
N GLU A 277 5.32 -7.91 -22.90
CA GLU A 277 6.09 -7.66 -21.68
C GLU A 277 6.13 -6.17 -21.33
N VAL A 278 6.28 -5.83 -20.04
CA VAL A 278 6.43 -4.44 -19.61
C VAL A 278 7.63 -3.82 -20.33
N THR A 279 7.40 -2.71 -21.03
CA THR A 279 8.46 -2.06 -21.81
C THR A 279 9.35 -1.18 -20.95
N GLN A 280 10.56 -0.90 -21.41
CA GLN A 280 11.48 0.05 -20.78
C GLN A 280 10.83 1.43 -20.61
N GLY A 281 10.07 1.90 -21.61
CA GLY A 281 9.36 3.17 -21.57
C GLY A 281 8.27 3.21 -20.50
N LEU A 282 7.46 2.15 -20.38
CA LEU A 282 6.43 2.06 -19.34
C LEU A 282 7.07 1.96 -17.95
N HIS A 283 8.10 1.13 -17.80
CA HIS A 283 8.84 1.00 -16.55
C HIS A 283 9.44 2.34 -16.10
N GLN A 284 10.13 3.05 -17.00
CA GLN A 284 10.71 4.36 -16.70
C GLN A 284 9.64 5.41 -16.38
N LYS A 285 8.48 5.37 -17.04
CA LYS A 285 7.35 6.26 -16.73
C LYS A 285 6.83 6.04 -15.31
N VAL A 286 6.73 4.78 -14.85
CA VAL A 286 6.20 4.41 -13.54
C VAL A 286 7.26 4.58 -12.44
N MET A 287 8.43 3.96 -12.61
CA MET A 287 9.49 3.84 -11.60
C MET A 287 10.53 4.97 -11.64
N LYS A 288 10.45 5.86 -12.63
CA LYS A 288 11.39 6.98 -12.88
C LYS A 288 12.84 6.55 -13.10
N THR A 289 13.08 5.26 -13.26
CA THR A 289 14.38 4.61 -13.46
C THR A 289 14.27 3.54 -14.54
N ASN A 290 15.38 3.23 -15.20
CA ASN A 290 15.46 2.15 -16.19
C ASN A 290 16.69 1.28 -15.86
N PRO A 291 16.51 0.07 -15.30
CA PRO A 291 17.61 -0.81 -14.93
C PRO A 291 18.19 -1.60 -16.12
N SER A 292 17.54 -1.54 -17.28
CA SER A 292 17.88 -2.36 -18.45
C SER A 292 19.34 -2.20 -18.87
N GLN A 293 19.99 -3.31 -19.20
CA GLN A 293 21.28 -3.36 -19.87
C GLN A 293 21.15 -2.91 -21.34
N PHE A 294 20.08 -3.33 -22.04
CA PHE A 294 19.87 -3.04 -23.46
C PHE A 294 19.17 -1.68 -23.68
N THR A 295 19.83 -0.59 -23.27
CA THR A 295 19.27 0.78 -23.34
C THR A 295 19.59 1.52 -24.63
N SER A 296 20.59 1.06 -25.39
CA SER A 296 20.98 1.65 -26.68
C SER A 296 21.33 0.56 -27.67
N VAL A 297 20.49 0.38 -28.69
CA VAL A 297 20.70 -0.58 -29.77
C VAL A 297 20.62 0.18 -31.11
N PRO A 298 21.70 0.22 -31.91
CA PRO A 298 21.76 1.03 -33.12
C PRO A 298 20.59 0.74 -34.08
N GLY A 299 19.87 1.78 -34.50
CA GLY A 299 18.73 1.65 -35.42
C GLY A 299 17.41 1.24 -34.79
N HIS A 300 17.33 1.09 -33.45
CA HIS A 300 16.12 0.67 -32.76
C HIS A 300 15.71 1.64 -31.65
N ASP A 301 14.40 1.76 -31.46
CA ASP A 301 13.81 2.46 -30.31
C ASP A 301 13.69 1.48 -29.13
N THR A 302 14.64 1.59 -28.20
CA THR A 302 14.73 0.73 -27.01
C THR A 302 13.62 1.01 -25.99
N SER A 303 12.88 2.13 -26.10
CA SER A 303 11.76 2.40 -25.20
C SER A 303 10.61 1.39 -25.33
N ARG A 304 10.54 0.68 -26.48
CA ARG A 304 9.57 -0.38 -26.75
C ARG A 304 10.10 -1.78 -26.45
N PHE A 305 11.35 -1.90 -26.03
CA PHE A 305 11.91 -3.20 -25.66
C PHE A 305 11.41 -3.60 -24.28
N PRO A 306 11.39 -4.91 -23.95
CA PRO A 306 11.11 -5.35 -22.59
C PRO A 306 12.11 -4.74 -21.60
N VAL A 307 11.61 -4.38 -20.41
CA VAL A 307 12.50 -4.07 -19.29
C VAL A 307 13.18 -5.35 -18.80
N GLU A 308 14.48 -5.28 -18.56
CA GLU A 308 15.28 -6.38 -18.02
C GLU A 308 16.26 -5.87 -16.94
N GLN A 309 17.04 -6.75 -16.31
CA GLN A 309 17.74 -6.49 -15.04
C GLN A 309 16.84 -6.12 -13.85
N VAL A 310 15.59 -6.60 -13.85
CA VAL A 310 14.66 -6.42 -12.73
C VAL A 310 14.60 -7.69 -11.89
N SER A 311 14.70 -7.54 -10.57
CA SER A 311 14.43 -8.64 -9.64
C SER A 311 12.91 -8.84 -9.48
N TRP A 312 12.52 -9.99 -8.92
CA TRP A 312 11.12 -10.25 -8.59
C TRP A 312 10.53 -9.19 -7.65
N ASN A 313 11.33 -8.67 -6.71
CA ASN A 313 10.92 -7.58 -5.81
C ASN A 313 10.70 -6.26 -6.58
N ASP A 314 11.51 -5.98 -7.60
CA ASP A 314 11.33 -4.80 -8.45
C ASP A 314 10.05 -4.90 -9.27
N CYS A 315 9.69 -6.10 -9.76
CA CYS A 315 8.42 -6.33 -10.44
C CYS A 315 7.22 -6.05 -9.53
N ILE A 316 7.27 -6.45 -8.26
CA ILE A 316 6.21 -6.15 -7.29
C ILE A 316 6.12 -4.65 -7.00
N ALA A 317 7.27 -4.00 -6.81
CA ALA A 317 7.33 -2.56 -6.62
C ALA A 317 6.71 -1.83 -7.82
N PHE A 318 7.03 -2.27 -9.05
CA PHE A 318 6.41 -1.77 -10.27
C PHE A 318 4.89 -1.98 -10.28
N CYS A 319 4.39 -3.18 -9.96
CA CYS A 319 2.95 -3.45 -9.93
C CYS A 319 2.23 -2.51 -8.95
N ASN A 320 2.74 -2.36 -7.73
CA ASN A 320 2.16 -1.47 -6.73
C ASN A 320 2.24 0.01 -7.14
N ALA A 321 3.36 0.44 -7.74
CA ALA A 321 3.52 1.80 -8.25
C ALA A 321 2.57 2.10 -9.41
N LEU A 322 2.37 1.14 -10.32
CA LEU A 322 1.40 1.24 -11.41
C LEU A 322 -0.03 1.30 -10.86
N SER A 323 -0.38 0.43 -9.89
CA SER A 323 -1.69 0.50 -9.22
C SER A 323 -1.91 1.87 -8.57
N LYS A 324 -0.91 2.40 -7.84
CA LYS A 324 -0.96 3.75 -7.26
C LYS A 324 -1.18 4.81 -8.34
N LEU A 325 -0.49 4.71 -9.48
CA LEU A 325 -0.64 5.65 -10.60
C LEU A 325 -2.03 5.58 -11.27
N GLU A 326 -2.66 4.41 -11.25
CA GLU A 326 -3.98 4.16 -11.84
C GLU A 326 -5.14 4.31 -10.84
N GLY A 327 -4.84 4.70 -9.60
CA GLY A 327 -5.86 4.84 -8.54
C GLY A 327 -6.43 3.52 -8.04
N LEU A 328 -5.70 2.42 -8.27
CA LEU A 328 -6.02 1.08 -7.80
C LEU A 328 -5.29 0.80 -6.48
N PRO A 329 -5.86 -0.05 -5.60
CA PRO A 329 -5.16 -0.50 -4.41
C PRO A 329 -3.90 -1.31 -4.78
N PRO A 330 -2.84 -1.25 -3.96
CA PRO A 330 -1.72 -2.17 -4.11
C PRO A 330 -2.20 -3.61 -3.93
N TYR A 331 -1.66 -4.52 -4.74
CA TYR A 331 -1.95 -5.95 -4.65
C TYR A 331 -0.99 -6.67 -3.70
N TYR A 332 0.18 -6.09 -3.43
CA TYR A 332 1.21 -6.68 -2.58
C TYR A 332 1.51 -5.79 -1.37
N GLU A 333 1.75 -6.42 -0.23
CA GLU A 333 2.35 -5.82 0.97
C GLU A 333 3.78 -6.33 1.10
N VAL A 334 4.73 -5.40 1.27
CA VAL A 334 6.15 -5.73 1.40
C VAL A 334 6.59 -5.34 2.82
N SER A 335 7.04 -6.32 3.60
CA SER A 335 7.57 -6.13 4.95
C SER A 335 8.94 -6.80 5.06
N GLY A 336 10.00 -5.98 4.97
CA GLY A 336 11.37 -6.48 4.86
C GLY A 336 11.56 -7.34 3.61
N GLN A 337 11.93 -8.61 3.79
CA GLN A 337 12.06 -9.60 2.71
C GLN A 337 10.77 -10.40 2.44
N THR A 338 9.69 -10.13 3.21
CA THR A 338 8.44 -10.89 3.10
C THR A 338 7.46 -10.14 2.19
N VAL A 339 6.92 -10.86 1.20
CA VAL A 339 5.85 -10.34 0.33
C VAL A 339 4.57 -11.08 0.63
N ARG A 340 3.50 -10.33 0.91
CA ARG A 340 2.16 -10.85 1.15
C ARG A 340 1.20 -10.33 0.08
N VAL A 341 0.39 -11.22 -0.46
CA VAL A 341 -0.68 -10.86 -1.39
C VAL A 341 -1.86 -10.28 -0.59
N LEU A 342 -2.27 -9.06 -0.93
CA LEU A 342 -3.36 -8.32 -0.29
C LEU A 342 -4.72 -8.53 -0.97
N GLY A 343 -4.73 -8.93 -2.24
CA GLY A 343 -5.95 -9.15 -3.02
C GLY A 343 -5.99 -10.54 -3.66
N GLY A 344 -7.18 -11.12 -3.83
CA GLY A 344 -7.39 -12.44 -4.45
C GLY A 344 -8.80 -12.96 -4.19
#